data_AF-R4I620-F1
#
_entry.id   AF-R4I620-F1
#
_cell.length_a   1.000
_cell.length_b   1.000
_cell.length_c   1.000
_cell.angle_alpha   90.00
_cell.angle_beta   90.00
_cell.angle_gamma   90.00
#
_symmetry.space_group_name_H-M   'P 1'
#
loop_
_entity.id
_entity.type
_entity.pdbx_description
1 polymer ?
#
loop_
_entity_poly.entity_id
_entity_poly.type
_entity_poly.pdbx_seq_one_letter_code
_entity_poly.pdbx_strand_id
1 'polypeptide(L)'
;MELDFDFSFLYGSTILPEIILIFCIITILILDLILEKKNKFLFYFISLIGLLLSIIILLFELQNEPIISFSGNFQTDNFNKIFRIFIALCSILCIPLSIEFIECTKLAITEFLIFIL
;
A
#
# COMPACT_ATOMS: atom_id res chain seq x y z
N MET A 1 16.12 -1.70 27.65
CA MET A 1 16.35 -2.09 26.26
C MET A 1 15.25 -1.41 25.47
N GLU A 2 15.45 -0.11 25.27
CA GLU A 2 14.50 0.81 24.66
C GLU A 2 14.49 0.56 23.15
N LEU A 3 13.31 0.26 22.64
CA LEU A 3 13.00 0.13 21.21
C LEU A 3 12.94 1.54 20.58
N ASP A 4 14.02 2.30 20.71
CA ASP A 4 14.17 3.64 20.13
C ASP A 4 14.94 3.63 18.79
N PHE A 5 15.32 2.44 18.31
CA PHE A 5 15.87 2.22 16.98
C PHE A 5 14.70 2.08 15.97
N ASP A 6 14.40 3.15 15.23
CA ASP A 6 14.05 3.13 13.78
C ASP A 6 13.14 4.31 13.34
N PHE A 7 12.43 4.98 14.24
CA PHE A 7 11.48 6.04 13.85
C PHE A 7 12.13 7.28 13.19
N SER A 8 13.37 7.60 13.53
CA SER A 8 14.11 8.74 12.96
C SER A 8 14.65 8.48 11.55
N PHE A 9 14.89 7.20 11.17
CA PHE A 9 15.23 6.83 9.79
C PHE A 9 14.00 6.85 8.88
N LEU A 10 12.83 6.48 9.43
CA LEU A 10 11.53 6.52 8.76
C LEU A 10 11.00 7.94 8.52
N TYR A 11 11.54 8.96 9.19
CA TYR A 11 11.19 10.37 8.97
C TYR A 11 11.77 10.97 7.68
N GLY A 12 12.25 10.14 6.75
CA GLY A 12 12.20 10.47 5.33
C GLY A 12 10.75 10.36 4.87
N SER A 13 9.90 11.35 5.23
CA SER A 13 8.44 11.41 5.00
C SER A 13 7.99 10.76 3.68
N THR A 14 8.80 10.96 2.66
CA THR A 14 8.75 10.38 1.32
C THR A 14 8.44 8.87 1.18
N ILE A 15 8.62 8.02 2.19
CA ILE A 15 8.43 6.54 2.08
C ILE A 15 7.28 6.03 2.96
N LEU A 16 6.62 6.93 3.68
CA LEU A 16 5.49 6.62 4.54
C LEU A 16 4.31 5.92 3.79
N PRO A 17 3.92 6.33 2.56
CA PRO A 17 2.82 5.68 1.87
C PRO A 17 3.13 4.23 1.48
N GLU A 18 4.38 3.89 1.18
CA GLU A 18 4.82 2.51 0.88
C GLU A 18 4.81 1.64 2.13
N ILE A 19 5.23 2.18 3.27
CA ILE A 19 5.23 1.44 4.55
C ILE A 19 3.82 1.03 4.94
N ILE A 20 2.84 1.90 4.72
CA ILE A 20 1.43 1.60 4.98
C ILE A 20 0.93 0.47 4.08
N LEU A 21 1.31 0.47 2.80
CA LEU A 21 0.95 -0.61 1.88
C LEU A 21 1.58 -1.94 2.33
N ILE A 22 2.87 -1.94 2.67
CA ILE A 22 3.56 -3.14 3.18
C ILE A 22 2.87 -3.66 4.45
N PHE A 23 2.51 -2.77 5.38
CA PHE A 23 1.79 -3.15 6.60
C PHE A 23 0.40 -3.74 6.28
N CYS A 24 -0.29 -3.20 5.27
CA CYS A 24 -1.56 -3.72 4.77
C CYS A 24 -1.39 -5.15 4.19
N ILE A 25 -0.36 -5.39 3.37
CA ILE A 25 -0.04 -6.72 2.82
C ILE A 25 0.18 -7.73 3.95
N ILE A 26 1.03 -7.39 4.92
CA ILE A 26 1.34 -8.25 6.06
C ILE A 26 0.06 -8.57 6.85
N THR A 27 -0.79 -7.57 7.07
CA THR A 27 -2.07 -7.74 7.77
C THR A 27 -3.00 -8.69 7.00
N ILE A 28 -3.11 -8.52 5.68
CA ILE A 28 -3.90 -9.41 4.81
C ILE A 28 -3.38 -10.85 4.89
N LEU A 29 -2.05 -11.04 4.88
CA LEU A 29 -1.42 -12.36 4.95
C LEU A 29 -1.70 -13.05 6.29
N ILE A 30 -1.53 -12.33 7.41
CA ILE A 30 -1.85 -12.85 8.75
C ILE A 30 -3.33 -13.23 8.83
N LEU A 31 -4.20 -12.40 8.28
CA LEU A 31 -5.65 -12.62 8.32
C LEU A 31 -6.05 -13.84 7.47
N ASP A 32 -5.37 -14.08 6.34
CA ASP A 32 -5.59 -15.27 5.51
C ASP A 32 -5.12 -16.56 6.19
N LEU A 33 -4.05 -16.50 6.98
CA LEU A 33 -3.59 -17.65 7.77
C LEU A 33 -4.52 -17.98 8.95
N ILE A 34 -5.18 -16.98 9.54
CA ILE A 34 -6.05 -17.16 10.71
C ILE A 34 -7.48 -17.52 10.31
N LEU A 35 -8.03 -16.92 9.23
CA LEU A 35 -9.40 -17.21 8.82
C LEU A 35 -9.49 -18.52 8.00
N GLU A 36 -9.98 -19.57 8.64
CA GLU A 36 -10.39 -20.81 7.95
C GLU A 36 -11.55 -20.57 6.95
N LYS A 37 -12.41 -19.57 7.20
CA LYS A 37 -13.53 -19.22 6.32
C LYS A 37 -13.24 -17.92 5.59
N LYS A 38 -12.76 -18.03 4.35
CA LYS A 38 -12.32 -16.90 3.53
C LYS A 38 -13.47 -15.96 3.20
N ASN A 39 -13.61 -14.89 3.99
CA ASN A 39 -14.59 -13.86 3.74
C ASN A 39 -14.04 -12.88 2.70
N LYS A 40 -14.27 -13.21 1.43
CA LYS A 40 -13.71 -12.52 0.25
C LYS A 40 -13.82 -10.99 0.32
N PHE A 41 -14.99 -10.50 0.72
CA PHE A 41 -15.27 -9.06 0.83
C PHE A 41 -14.38 -8.35 1.87
N LEU A 42 -14.05 -8.98 3.00
CA LEU A 42 -13.22 -8.34 4.03
C LEU A 42 -11.82 -8.02 3.51
N PHE A 43 -11.19 -8.95 2.79
CA PHE A 43 -9.86 -8.74 2.21
C PHE A 43 -9.84 -7.57 1.22
N TYR A 44 -10.88 -7.48 0.37
CA TYR A 44 -11.02 -6.35 -0.55
C TYR A 44 -11.19 -5.02 0.19
N PHE A 45 -12.05 -4.97 1.22
CA PHE A 45 -12.25 -3.75 2.00
C PHE A 45 -10.97 -3.28 2.69
N ILE A 46 -10.20 -4.20 3.27
CA ILE A 46 -8.92 -3.89 3.92
C ILE A 46 -7.93 -3.30 2.91
N SER A 47 -7.78 -3.94 1.75
CA SER A 47 -6.89 -3.48 0.69
C SER A 47 -7.29 -2.09 0.16
N LEU A 48 -8.59 -1.87 -0.06
CA LEU A 48 -9.12 -0.61 -0.58
C LEU A 48 -8.93 0.54 0.43
N ILE A 49 -9.15 0.29 1.72
CA ILE A 49 -8.87 1.27 2.78
C ILE A 49 -7.38 1.59 2.85
N GLY A 50 -6.50 0.58 2.77
CA GLY A 50 -5.05 0.78 2.77
C GLY A 50 -4.56 1.66 1.60
N LEU A 51 -5.10 1.43 0.39
CA LEU A 51 -4.79 2.24 -0.78
C LEU A 51 -5.31 3.67 -0.65
N LEU A 52 -6.54 3.86 -0.17
CA LEU A 52 -7.08 5.20 0.06
C LEU A 52 -6.24 5.98 1.06
N LEU A 53 -5.81 5.33 2.14
CA LEU A 53 -4.95 5.94 3.15
C LEU A 53 -3.59 6.35 2.55
N SER A 54 -3.00 5.49 1.73
CA SER A 54 -1.75 5.77 1.00
C SER A 54 -1.89 6.99 0.07
N ILE A 55 -3.00 7.10 -0.68
CA ILE A 55 -3.27 8.25 -1.55
C ILE A 55 -3.46 9.54 -0.76
N ILE A 56 -4.18 9.52 0.37
CA ILE A 56 -4.38 10.70 1.21
C ILE A 56 -3.03 11.24 1.71
N ILE A 57 -2.13 10.34 2.09
CA ILE A 57 -0.79 10.70 2.57
C ILE A 57 0.07 11.25 1.44
N LEU A 58 0.05 10.61 0.26
CA LEU A 58 0.73 11.12 -0.95
C LEU A 58 0.24 12.52 -1.33
N LEU A 59 -1.07 12.79 -1.22
CA LEU A 59 -1.65 14.12 -1.48
C LEU A 59 -1.17 15.15 -0.46
N PHE A 60 -1.05 14.78 0.82
CA PHE A 60 -0.51 15.68 1.85
C PHE A 60 0.99 15.96 1.62
N GLU A 61 1.75 14.94 1.24
CA GLU A 61 3.18 15.09 0.90
C GLU A 61 3.43 15.87 -0.37
N LEU A 62 2.47 15.94 -1.30
CA LEU A 62 2.58 16.74 -2.52
C LEU A 62 2.77 18.24 -2.21
N GLN A 63 2.24 18.72 -1.08
CA GLN A 63 2.37 20.11 -0.65
C GLN A 63 3.73 20.43 0.00
N ASN A 64 4.49 19.41 0.38
CA ASN A 64 5.80 19.57 1.03
C ASN A 64 6.93 19.69 0.00
N GLU A 65 7.94 20.50 0.34
CA GLU A 65 9.16 20.71 -0.45
C GLU A 65 9.86 19.37 -0.78
N PRO A 66 10.58 19.26 -1.91
CA PRO A 66 11.32 18.05 -2.27
C PRO A 66 12.44 17.79 -1.25
N ILE A 67 12.30 16.70 -0.50
CA ILE A 67 13.32 16.26 0.46
C ILE A 67 14.16 15.17 -0.21
N ILE A 68 15.48 15.33 -0.16
CA ILE A 68 16.42 14.29 -0.53
C ILE A 68 16.54 13.36 0.69
N SER A 69 16.00 12.16 0.57
CA SER A 69 16.07 11.12 1.60
C SER A 69 17.12 10.06 1.23
N PHE A 70 17.51 9.21 2.19
CA PHE A 70 18.47 8.12 2.00
C PHE A 70 19.84 8.54 1.45
N SER A 71 20.50 9.53 2.07
CA SER A 71 21.88 9.92 1.74
C SER A 71 22.10 10.25 0.25
N GLY A 72 21.06 10.73 -0.45
CA GLY A 72 21.12 11.05 -1.88
C GLY A 72 20.65 9.96 -2.84
N ASN A 73 20.29 8.77 -2.36
CA ASN A 73 19.77 7.69 -3.22
C ASN A 73 18.29 7.85 -3.58
N PHE A 74 17.51 8.60 -2.79
CA PHE A 74 16.08 8.74 -3.01
C PHE A 74 15.67 10.22 -3.06
N GLN A 75 15.54 10.73 -4.28
CA GLN A 75 15.05 12.08 -4.52
C GLN A 75 13.54 12.04 -4.80
N THR A 76 12.76 12.63 -3.90
CA THR A 76 11.31 12.68 -4.07
C THR A 76 10.91 13.98 -4.73
N ASP A 77 11.10 14.02 -6.05
CA ASP A 77 10.63 15.10 -6.91
C ASP A 77 9.11 15.03 -7.12
N ASN A 78 8.51 16.16 -7.51
CA ASN A 78 7.09 16.25 -7.82
C ASN A 78 6.66 15.24 -8.91
N PHE A 79 7.54 14.92 -9.86
CA PHE A 79 7.27 13.90 -10.88
C PHE A 79 7.11 12.50 -10.27
N ASN A 80 7.99 12.13 -9.32
CA ASN A 80 7.93 10.84 -8.63
C ASN A 80 6.62 10.74 -7.81
N LYS A 81 6.25 11.80 -7.09
CA LYS A 81 4.98 11.87 -6.34
C LYS A 81 3.76 11.66 -7.25
N ILE A 82 3.70 12.34 -8.40
CA ILE A 82 2.61 12.18 -9.38
C ILE A 82 2.56 10.74 -9.92
N PHE A 83 3.72 10.16 -10.24
CA PHE A 83 3.78 8.79 -10.75
C PHE A 83 3.29 7.76 -9.72
N ARG A 84 3.60 7.95 -8.43
CA ARG A 84 3.08 7.10 -7.34
C ARG A 84 1.57 7.21 -7.20
N ILE A 85 1.01 8.41 -7.27
CA ILE A 85 -0.46 8.61 -7.25
C ILE A 85 -1.10 7.89 -8.44
N PHE A 86 -0.48 7.94 -9.62
CA PHE A 86 -0.98 7.24 -10.81
C PHE A 86 -0.98 5.72 -10.61
N ILE A 87 0.10 5.13 -10.09
CA ILE A 87 0.17 3.69 -9.76
C ILE A 87 -0.90 3.32 -8.73
N ALA A 88 -1.04 4.11 -7.66
CA ALA A 88 -2.04 3.88 -6.62
C ALA A 88 -3.47 3.94 -7.19
N LEU A 89 -3.78 4.90 -8.06
CA LEU A 89 -5.06 4.96 -8.76
C LEU A 89 -5.29 3.71 -9.63
N CYS A 90 -4.30 3.29 -10.41
CA CYS A 90 -4.40 2.07 -11.22
C CYS A 90 -4.71 0.85 -10.34
N SER A 91 -4.04 0.70 -9.19
CA SER A 91 -4.28 -0.42 -8.27
C SER A 91 -5.69 -0.40 -7.68
N ILE A 92 -6.22 0.78 -7.33
CA ILE A 92 -7.60 0.95 -6.86
C ILE A 92 -8.61 0.52 -7.92
N LEU A 93 -8.37 0.84 -9.19
CA LEU A 93 -9.24 0.41 -10.29
C LEU A 93 -9.11 -1.08 -10.59
N CYS A 94 -7.93 -1.67 -10.42
CA CYS A 94 -7.71 -3.10 -10.65
C CYS A 94 -8.44 -3.98 -9.64
N ILE A 95 -8.58 -3.56 -8.39
CA ILE A 95 -9.26 -4.36 -7.35
C ILE A 95 -10.71 -4.72 -7.73
N PRO A 96 -11.63 -3.77 -8.02
CA PRO A 96 -13.01 -4.10 -8.37
C PRO A 96 -13.10 -4.88 -9.69
N LEU A 97 -12.24 -4.56 -10.66
CA LEU A 97 -12.19 -5.28 -11.94
C LEU A 97 -11.80 -6.76 -11.75
N SER A 98 -10.92 -7.04 -10.79
CA SER A 98 -10.47 -8.40 -10.49
C SER A 98 -11.51 -9.27 -9.78
N ILE A 99 -12.51 -8.68 -9.11
CA ILE A 99 -13.51 -9.43 -8.34
C ILE A 99 -14.25 -10.40 -9.26
N GLU A 100 -14.72 -9.91 -10.40
CA GLU A 100 -15.43 -10.71 -11.41
C GLU A 100 -14.53 -11.79 -12.00
N PHE A 101 -13.25 -11.47 -12.22
CA PHE A 101 -12.27 -12.41 -12.77
C PHE A 101 -11.96 -13.55 -11.80
N ILE A 102 -11.75 -13.25 -10.51
CA ILE A 102 -11.42 -14.24 -9.50
C ILE A 102 -12.64 -15.13 -9.18
N GLU A 103 -13.85 -14.57 -9.26
CA GLU A 103 -15.07 -15.36 -9.13
C GLU A 103 -15.22 -16.38 -10.28
N CYS A 104 -14.91 -15.96 -11.51
CA CYS A 104 -14.91 -16.86 -12.68
C CYS A 104 -13.82 -17.95 -12.61
N THR A 105 -12.62 -17.60 -12.16
CA THR A 105 -11.44 -18.49 -12.19
C THR A 105 -11.24 -19.30 -10.90
N LYS A 106 -11.98 -19.02 -9.83
CA LYS A 106 -11.88 -19.66 -8.51
C LYS A 106 -10.46 -19.61 -7.90
N LEU A 107 -9.71 -18.55 -8.20
CA LEU A 107 -8.37 -18.33 -7.64
C LEU A 107 -8.41 -17.88 -6.18
N ALA A 108 -7.28 -18.03 -5.47
CA ALA A 108 -7.10 -17.50 -4.13
C ALA A 108 -6.99 -15.96 -4.19
N ILE A 109 -8.01 -15.27 -3.69
CA ILE A 109 -8.10 -13.79 -3.71
C ILE A 109 -6.91 -13.14 -3.01
N THR A 110 -6.46 -13.73 -1.91
CA THR A 110 -5.35 -13.22 -1.12
C THR A 110 -4.05 -13.16 -1.92
N GLU A 111 -3.74 -14.20 -2.70
CA GLU A 111 -2.53 -14.22 -3.54
C GLU A 111 -2.56 -13.12 -4.58
N PHE A 112 -3.71 -12.92 -5.22
CA PHE A 112 -3.88 -11.85 -6.21
C PHE A 112 -3.71 -10.45 -5.59
N LEU A 113 -4.30 -10.22 -4.41
CA LEU A 113 -4.17 -8.93 -3.71
C LEU A 113 -2.72 -8.64 -3.30
N ILE A 114 -1.97 -9.65 -2.87
CA ILE A 114 -0.56 -9.51 -2.51
C ILE A 114 0.31 -9.12 -3.72
N PHE A 115 -0.02 -9.58 -4.93
CA PHE A 115 0.74 -9.21 -6.14
C PHE A 115 0.41 -7.82 -6.67
N ILE A 116 -0.77 -7.27 -6.35
CA ILE A 116 -1.19 -5.94 -6.80
C ILE A 116 -0.74 -4.82 -5.88
N LEU A 117 -0.75 -5.08 -4.57
CA LEU A 117 -0.46 -4.09 -3.53
C LEU A 117 1.06 -3.94 -3.32
#